data_AF-A0A2V5KFG6-F1
#
_entry.id   AF-A0A2V5KFG6-F1
#
_cell.length_a   1.000
_cell.length_b   1.000
_cell.length_c   1.000
_cell.angle_alpha   90.00
_cell.angle_beta   90.00
_cell.angle_gamma   90.00
#
_symmetry.space_group_name_H-M   'P 1'
#
loop_
_entity.id
_entity.type
_entity.pdbx_description
1 polymer ?
#
loop_
_entity_poly.entity_id
_entity_poly.type
_entity_poly.pdbx_seq_one_letter_code
_entity_poly.pdbx_strand_id
1 'polypeptide(L)'
;MSALNLEGEKKMKTNLVARASLAAIGLALLVTIALPAQATQCSLANVAGSYGYTTSGFVAIAPGTFVPAAAAGRITFDGNGHVNGTQTRVVAGSSLDETYSGTYSVNPNCKGSFTVLVEPDTRTSTVDLVWTDNTNGVSAVFTNPGFILTA
;
A
#
# COMPACT_ATOMS: atom_id res chain seq x y z
N MET A 1 -62.46 -5.63 -51.37
CA MET A 1 -61.05 -6.00 -51.06
C MET A 1 -60.45 -4.93 -50.16
N SER A 2 -60.75 -4.94 -48.85
CA SER A 2 -60.28 -3.91 -47.91
C SER A 2 -59.64 -4.49 -46.64
N ALA A 3 -59.48 -5.81 -46.56
CA ALA A 3 -58.94 -6.50 -45.38
C ALA A 3 -57.42 -6.74 -45.46
N LEU A 4 -56.79 -6.66 -46.65
CA LEU A 4 -55.36 -6.92 -46.84
C LEU A 4 -54.45 -5.73 -46.48
N ASN A 5 -54.99 -4.51 -46.35
CA ASN A 5 -54.18 -3.31 -46.05
C ASN A 5 -54.05 -2.98 -44.55
N LEU A 6 -54.91 -3.55 -43.69
CA LEU A 6 -54.84 -3.32 -42.23
C LEU A 6 -53.79 -4.20 -41.53
N GLU A 7 -53.53 -5.40 -42.07
CA GLU A 7 -52.53 -6.34 -41.51
C GLU A 7 -51.09 -5.83 -41.72
N GLY A 8 -50.83 -5.19 -42.87
CA GLY A 8 -49.51 -4.66 -43.23
C GLY A 8 -49.07 -3.45 -42.40
N GLU A 9 -49.98 -2.50 -42.13
CA GLU A 9 -49.70 -1.33 -41.30
C GLU A 9 -49.45 -1.69 -39.83
N LYS A 10 -50.18 -2.68 -39.30
CA LYS A 10 -50.02 -3.14 -37.91
C LYS A 10 -48.65 -3.81 -37.71
N LYS A 11 -48.22 -4.65 -38.66
CA LYS A 11 -46.93 -5.36 -38.62
C LYS A 11 -45.72 -4.42 -38.79
N MET A 12 -45.88 -3.31 -39.51
CA MET A 12 -44.81 -2.31 -39.72
C MET A 12 -44.58 -1.41 -38.49
N LYS A 13 -45.64 -1.03 -37.76
CA LYS A 13 -45.55 -0.21 -36.54
C LYS A 13 -44.93 -0.99 -35.37
N THR A 14 -45.20 -2.29 -35.27
CA THR A 14 -44.61 -3.16 -34.22
C THR A 14 -43.09 -3.35 -34.39
N ASN A 15 -42.58 -3.39 -35.62
CA ASN A 15 -41.15 -3.58 -35.90
C ASN A 15 -40.29 -2.32 -35.70
N LEU A 16 -40.86 -1.11 -35.88
CA LEU A 16 -40.15 0.14 -35.55
C LEU A 16 -40.04 0.35 -34.04
N VAL A 17 -41.11 0.07 -33.28
CA VAL A 17 -41.11 0.22 -31.82
C VAL A 17 -40.16 -0.80 -31.16
N ALA A 18 -40.14 -2.05 -31.65
CA ALA A 18 -39.23 -3.08 -31.15
C ALA A 18 -37.74 -2.73 -31.38
N ARG A 19 -37.40 -2.09 -32.50
CA ARG A 19 -36.01 -1.69 -32.81
C ARG A 19 -35.57 -0.39 -32.11
N ALA A 20 -36.49 0.54 -31.87
CA ALA A 20 -36.23 1.73 -31.07
C ALA A 20 -35.99 1.39 -29.59
N SER A 21 -36.62 0.32 -29.08
CA SER A 21 -36.49 -0.14 -27.69
C SER A 21 -35.14 -0.78 -27.38
N LEU A 22 -34.55 -1.51 -28.33
CA LEU A 22 -33.24 -2.17 -28.16
C LEU A 22 -32.06 -1.19 -28.23
N ALA A 23 -32.21 -0.07 -28.96
CA ALA A 23 -31.19 0.98 -29.02
C ALA A 23 -31.16 1.85 -27.75
N ALA A 24 -32.30 2.04 -27.08
CA ALA A 24 -32.40 2.85 -25.86
C ALA A 24 -31.87 2.12 -24.61
N ILE A 25 -31.93 0.79 -24.57
CA ILE A 25 -31.43 -0.02 -23.44
C ILE A 25 -29.91 -0.27 -23.56
N GLY A 26 -29.37 -0.36 -24.78
CA GLY A 26 -27.93 -0.52 -25.01
C GLY A 26 -27.08 0.71 -24.65
N LEU A 27 -27.67 1.91 -24.70
CA LEU A 27 -26.95 3.16 -24.39
C LEU A 27 -26.94 3.49 -22.88
N ALA A 28 -27.79 2.85 -22.09
CA ALA A 28 -27.87 3.07 -20.65
C ALA A 28 -26.80 2.31 -19.83
N LEU A 29 -26.01 1.43 -20.47
CA LEU A 29 -25.06 0.55 -19.76
C LEU A 29 -23.59 1.02 -19.80
N LEU A 30 -23.29 2.19 -20.36
CA LEU A 30 -21.91 2.68 -20.53
C LEU A 30 -21.54 3.89 -19.66
N VAL A 31 -22.33 4.20 -18.63
CA VAL A 31 -21.89 5.15 -17.59
C VAL A 31 -21.10 4.37 -16.53
N THR A 32 -19.91 3.91 -16.88
CA THR A 32 -18.90 3.61 -15.86
C THR A 32 -18.51 4.94 -15.24
N ILE A 33 -19.10 5.27 -14.10
CA ILE A 33 -18.66 6.39 -13.27
C ILE A 33 -17.22 6.05 -12.88
N ALA A 34 -16.24 6.65 -13.55
CA ALA A 34 -14.88 6.66 -13.05
C ALA A 34 -14.94 7.48 -11.76
N LEU A 35 -15.13 6.80 -10.62
CA LEU A 35 -14.93 7.40 -9.32
C LEU A 35 -13.53 8.02 -9.37
N PRO A 36 -13.35 9.29 -8.99
CA PRO A 36 -11.99 9.80 -8.81
C PRO A 36 -11.32 8.82 -7.86
N ALA A 37 -10.17 8.26 -8.26
CA ALA A 37 -9.33 7.52 -7.35
C ALA A 37 -9.05 8.49 -6.20
N GLN A 38 -9.76 8.32 -5.08
CA GLN A 38 -9.53 9.13 -3.90
C GLN A 38 -8.08 8.84 -3.54
N ALA A 39 -7.21 9.83 -3.73
CA ALA A 39 -5.82 9.71 -3.31
C ALA A 39 -5.89 9.34 -1.82
N THR A 40 -5.49 8.12 -1.49
CA THR A 40 -5.57 7.62 -0.12
C THR A 40 -4.82 8.59 0.77
N GLN A 41 -5.56 9.33 1.59
CA GLN A 41 -4.94 10.17 2.60
C GLN A 41 -4.51 9.25 3.73
N CYS A 42 -3.20 9.12 3.91
CA CYS A 42 -2.67 8.34 5.01
C CYS A 42 -2.89 9.07 6.34
N SER A 43 -3.21 8.28 7.36
CA SER A 43 -3.37 8.72 8.74
C SER A 43 -2.86 7.59 9.62
N LEU A 44 -2.63 7.85 10.92
CA LEU A 44 -2.22 6.80 11.85
C LEU A 44 -3.19 5.60 11.80
N ALA A 45 -4.50 5.86 11.82
CA ALA A 45 -5.53 4.82 11.77
C ALA A 45 -5.51 4.02 10.46
N ASN A 46 -5.30 4.68 9.32
CA ASN A 46 -5.35 4.02 8.01
C ASN A 46 -4.11 3.17 7.70
N VAL A 47 -2.99 3.44 8.37
CA VAL A 47 -1.75 2.65 8.22
C VAL A 47 -1.53 1.64 9.35
N ALA A 48 -2.47 1.59 10.30
CA ALA A 48 -2.39 0.66 11.42
C ALA A 48 -2.43 -0.78 10.90
N GLY A 49 -1.59 -1.63 11.47
CA GLY A 49 -1.47 -3.00 11.01
C GLY A 49 -0.06 -3.55 11.20
N SER A 50 0.11 -4.79 10.79
CA SER A 50 1.40 -5.46 10.87
C SER A 50 1.91 -5.88 9.50
N TYR A 51 3.17 -5.61 9.25
CA TYR A 51 3.83 -5.82 7.97
C TYR A 51 5.02 -6.75 8.16
N GLY A 52 5.13 -7.76 7.29
CA GLY A 52 6.37 -8.52 7.14
C GLY A 52 7.34 -7.73 6.26
N TYR A 53 8.62 -7.80 6.56
CA TYR A 53 9.65 -7.11 5.77
C TYR A 53 10.95 -7.89 5.72
N THR A 54 11.78 -7.53 4.74
CA THR A 54 13.20 -7.89 4.69
C THR A 54 14.02 -6.63 4.50
N THR A 55 15.13 -6.49 5.21
CA THR A 55 16.09 -5.42 4.96
C THR A 55 17.35 -5.97 4.31
N SER A 56 18.02 -5.14 3.51
CA SER A 56 19.33 -5.47 2.96
C SER A 56 20.18 -4.23 2.75
N GLY A 57 21.50 -4.39 2.82
CA GLY A 57 22.48 -3.36 2.53
C GLY A 57 23.71 -3.48 3.41
N PHE A 58 24.15 -2.36 4.01
CA PHE A 58 25.42 -2.27 4.72
C PHE A 58 25.31 -1.47 6.02
N VAL A 59 26.15 -1.85 7.00
CA VAL A 59 26.33 -1.11 8.26
C VAL A 59 27.80 -0.78 8.48
N ALA A 60 28.08 0.40 9.03
CA ALA A 60 29.43 0.83 9.35
C ALA A 60 29.95 0.13 10.61
N ILE A 61 31.19 -0.34 10.57
CA ILE A 61 31.90 -0.90 11.74
C ILE A 61 33.09 -0.03 12.19
N ALA A 62 33.52 0.88 11.31
CA ALA A 62 34.52 1.91 11.56
C ALA A 62 34.31 3.03 10.52
N PRO A 63 34.89 4.23 10.70
CA PRO A 63 34.81 5.30 9.71
C PRO A 63 35.24 4.81 8.31
N GLY A 64 34.35 4.95 7.33
CA GLY A 64 34.57 4.52 5.95
C GLY A 64 34.58 3.00 5.72
N THR A 65 34.36 2.18 6.75
CA THR A 65 34.37 0.71 6.65
C THR A 65 32.97 0.17 6.89
N PHE A 66 32.42 -0.50 5.87
CA PHE A 66 31.08 -1.06 5.86
C PHE A 66 31.12 -2.58 5.68
N VAL A 67 30.19 -3.28 6.34
CA VAL A 67 29.98 -4.72 6.17
C VAL A 67 28.54 -5.01 5.76
N PRO A 68 28.28 -6.10 5.01
CA PRO A 68 26.92 -6.46 4.62
C PRO A 68 26.04 -6.75 5.83
N ALA A 69 24.78 -6.34 5.72
CA ALA A 69 23.74 -6.65 6.68
C ALA A 69 22.43 -6.98 5.97
N ALA A 70 21.65 -7.87 6.58
CA ALA A 70 20.30 -8.22 6.17
C ALA A 70 19.45 -8.51 7.40
N ALA A 71 18.14 -8.35 7.31
CA ALA A 71 17.23 -8.78 8.35
C ALA A 71 15.89 -9.24 7.75
N ALA A 72 15.14 -10.01 8.53
CA ALA A 72 13.74 -10.30 8.23
C ALA A 72 12.94 -10.21 9.54
N GLY A 73 11.74 -9.64 9.47
CA GLY A 73 10.96 -9.37 10.66
C GLY A 73 9.52 -9.01 10.41
N ARG A 74 8.83 -8.65 11.50
CA ARG A 74 7.47 -8.15 11.49
C ARG A 74 7.40 -6.89 12.33
N ILE A 75 6.88 -5.83 11.73
CA ILE A 75 6.63 -4.53 12.36
C ILE A 75 5.13 -4.34 12.55
N THR A 76 4.71 -3.70 13.64
CA THR A 76 3.31 -3.36 13.92
C THR A 76 3.17 -1.88 14.25
N PHE A 77 2.31 -1.19 13.51
CA PHE A 77 1.88 0.19 13.74
C PHE A 77 0.52 0.14 14.45
N ASP A 78 0.42 0.76 15.64
CA ASP A 78 -0.75 0.62 16.53
C ASP A 78 -1.97 1.49 16.15
N GLY A 79 -1.80 2.43 15.23
CA GLY A 79 -2.83 3.41 14.87
C GLY A 79 -2.92 4.63 15.78
N ASN A 80 -2.08 4.72 16.81
CA ASN A 80 -2.01 5.80 17.79
C ASN A 80 -0.61 6.42 17.92
N GLY A 81 0.33 6.05 17.03
CA GLY A 81 1.67 6.62 16.97
C GLY A 81 2.76 5.79 17.67
N HIS A 82 2.46 4.57 18.11
CA HIS A 82 3.45 3.62 18.63
C HIS A 82 3.72 2.49 17.64
N VAL A 83 4.97 2.09 17.61
CA VAL A 83 5.44 1.00 16.75
C VAL A 83 6.23 0.00 17.57
N ASN A 84 6.09 -1.28 17.26
CA ASN A 84 6.92 -2.34 17.80
C ASN A 84 7.17 -3.43 16.77
N GLY A 85 8.13 -4.30 17.04
CA GLY A 85 8.37 -5.45 16.20
C GLY A 85 9.51 -6.34 16.69
N THR A 86 9.74 -7.37 15.88
CA THR A 86 10.78 -8.37 16.11
C THR A 86 11.45 -8.71 14.78
N GLN A 87 12.76 -8.97 14.80
CA GLN A 87 13.50 -9.41 13.61
C GLN A 87 14.67 -10.31 13.94
N THR A 88 15.09 -11.11 12.97
CA THR A 88 16.41 -11.72 12.94
C THR A 88 17.29 -10.88 12.03
N ARG A 89 18.42 -10.39 12.56
CA ARG A 89 19.40 -9.56 11.85
C ARG A 89 20.70 -10.34 11.66
N VAL A 90 21.28 -10.29 10.47
CA VAL A 90 22.61 -10.81 10.17
C VAL A 90 23.54 -9.67 9.79
N VAL A 91 24.70 -9.57 10.44
CA VAL A 91 25.76 -8.60 10.12
C VAL A 91 27.07 -9.34 9.95
N ALA A 92 27.70 -9.20 8.78
CA ALA A 92 28.95 -9.91 8.46
C ALA A 92 28.92 -11.43 8.74
N GLY A 93 27.74 -12.06 8.57
CA GLY A 93 27.53 -13.49 8.84
C GLY A 93 27.11 -13.84 10.27
N SER A 94 27.16 -12.90 11.22
CA SER A 94 26.72 -13.10 12.60
C SER A 94 25.24 -12.74 12.76
N SER A 95 24.45 -13.68 13.28
CA SER A 95 23.01 -13.50 13.51
C SER A 95 22.70 -13.03 14.93
N LEU A 96 21.69 -12.17 15.06
CA LEU A 96 21.11 -11.75 16.34
C LEU A 96 19.60 -11.56 16.19
N ASP A 97 18.84 -12.10 17.12
CA ASP A 97 17.41 -11.80 17.24
C ASP A 97 17.19 -10.54 18.05
N GLU A 98 16.26 -9.72 17.59
CA GLU A 98 16.03 -8.39 18.11
C GLU A 98 14.55 -8.12 18.34
N THR A 99 14.30 -7.31 19.37
CA THR A 99 13.03 -6.65 19.58
C THR A 99 13.24 -5.15 19.48
N TYR A 100 12.21 -4.43 19.04
CA TYR A 100 12.28 -2.98 19.00
C TYR A 100 10.92 -2.35 19.25
N SER A 101 10.95 -1.16 19.84
CA SER A 101 9.74 -0.37 20.09
C SER A 101 10.05 1.12 20.09
N GLY A 102 9.03 1.93 19.81
CA GLY A 102 9.17 3.38 19.78
C GLY A 102 7.94 4.05 19.19
N THR A 103 8.15 5.18 18.52
CA THR A 103 7.07 6.01 17.99
C THR A 103 7.21 6.25 16.50
N TYR A 104 6.08 6.51 15.84
CA TYR A 104 6.03 6.80 14.42
C TYR A 104 5.07 7.96 14.11
N SER A 105 5.30 8.58 12.96
CA SER A 105 4.47 9.65 12.42
C SER A 105 4.03 9.34 10.99
N VAL A 106 2.89 9.90 10.59
CA VAL A 106 2.30 9.70 9.27
C VAL A 106 1.83 11.04 8.73
N ASN A 107 2.26 11.37 7.53
CA ASN A 107 1.79 12.53 6.79
C ASN A 107 0.67 12.12 5.82
N PRO A 108 -0.26 13.03 5.48
CA PRO A 108 -1.35 12.75 4.54
C PRO A 108 -0.91 12.28 3.15
N ASN A 109 0.34 12.59 2.75
CA ASN A 109 0.94 12.13 1.49
C ASN A 109 1.57 10.73 1.57
N CYS A 110 1.19 9.92 2.57
CA CYS A 110 1.67 8.56 2.78
C CYS A 110 3.18 8.42 3.00
N LYS A 111 3.83 9.51 3.41
CA LYS A 111 5.19 9.49 3.94
C LYS A 111 5.15 9.52 5.46
N GLY A 112 6.13 8.92 6.10
CA GLY A 112 6.29 9.02 7.55
C GLY A 112 7.68 8.64 7.98
N SER A 113 7.84 8.47 9.27
CA SER A 113 9.07 7.96 9.85
C SER A 113 8.77 7.30 11.19
N PHE A 114 9.68 6.43 11.63
CA PHE A 114 9.69 5.95 13.01
C PHE A 114 11.06 6.11 13.64
N THR A 115 11.07 6.19 14.97
CA THR A 115 12.27 6.04 15.79
C THR A 115 12.02 4.96 16.82
N VAL A 116 12.92 3.98 16.88
CA VAL A 116 12.81 2.83 17.78
C VAL A 116 14.10 2.61 18.57
N LEU A 117 13.94 2.17 19.81
CA LEU A 117 15.00 1.53 20.57
C LEU A 117 15.01 0.04 20.20
N VAL A 118 16.19 -0.49 19.90
CA VAL A 118 16.39 -1.89 19.55
C VAL A 118 17.26 -2.58 20.58
N GLU A 119 16.83 -3.75 21.01
CA GLU A 119 17.49 -4.62 21.99
C GLU A 119 17.89 -5.96 21.36
N PRO A 120 18.97 -6.62 21.82
CA PRO A 120 19.78 -6.28 23.00
C PRO A 120 20.91 -5.27 22.74
N ASP A 121 21.18 -4.93 21.47
CA ASP A 121 22.31 -4.05 21.09
C ASP A 121 22.16 -2.59 21.60
N THR A 122 21.01 -2.24 22.19
CA THR A 122 20.69 -0.93 22.78
C THR A 122 21.05 0.22 21.84
N ARG A 123 20.48 0.17 20.63
CA ARG A 123 20.65 1.23 19.62
C ARG A 123 19.35 1.94 19.33
N THR A 124 19.46 3.20 18.94
CA THR A 124 18.34 3.94 18.35
C THR A 124 18.41 3.82 16.83
N SER A 125 17.32 3.41 16.20
CA SER A 125 17.16 3.41 14.74
C SER A 125 16.07 4.40 14.32
N THR A 126 16.33 5.14 13.25
CA THR A 126 15.46 6.14 12.64
C THR A 126 15.31 5.78 11.17
N VAL A 127 14.06 5.67 10.72
CA VAL A 127 13.71 5.10 9.42
C VAL A 127 12.61 5.94 8.79
N ASP A 128 12.80 6.30 7.52
CA ASP A 128 11.78 6.95 6.71
C ASP A 128 10.93 5.90 6.01
N LEU A 129 9.63 6.18 5.91
CA LEU A 129 8.61 5.28 5.37
C LEU A 129 7.85 5.90 4.21
N VAL A 130 7.46 5.05 3.28
CA VAL A 130 6.44 5.35 2.25
C VAL A 130 5.44 4.19 2.22
N TRP A 131 4.19 4.46 2.59
CA TRP A 131 3.11 3.49 2.41
C TRP A 131 2.70 3.42 0.94
N THR A 132 2.59 2.21 0.41
CA THR A 132 2.23 1.89 -0.97
C THR A 132 0.94 1.07 -1.00
N ASP A 133 0.40 0.85 -2.20
CA ASP A 133 -0.69 -0.11 -2.45
C ASP A 133 -1.90 0.07 -1.53
N ASN A 134 -2.34 1.32 -1.35
CA ASN A 134 -3.42 1.70 -0.43
C ASN A 134 -3.17 1.19 1.00
N THR A 135 -1.98 1.47 1.54
CA THR A 135 -1.50 1.06 2.88
C THR A 135 -1.32 -0.44 3.10
N ASN A 136 -1.37 -1.26 2.04
CA ASN A 136 -1.03 -2.69 2.12
C ASN A 136 0.46 -2.99 1.95
N GLY A 137 1.25 -2.02 1.49
CA GLY A 137 2.70 -2.11 1.38
C GLY A 137 3.39 -0.95 2.09
N VAL A 138 4.66 -1.15 2.45
CA VAL A 138 5.51 -0.12 3.03
C VAL A 138 6.92 -0.30 2.49
N SER A 139 7.49 0.75 1.92
CA SER A 139 8.91 0.85 1.63
C SER A 139 9.61 1.66 2.71
N ALA A 140 10.83 1.29 3.05
CA ALA A 140 11.58 1.92 4.12
C ALA A 140 13.05 2.19 3.75
N VAL A 141 13.62 3.24 4.33
CA VAL A 141 15.06 3.51 4.26
C VAL A 141 15.57 3.98 5.62
N PHE A 142 16.69 3.42 6.05
CA PHE A 142 17.32 3.79 7.31
C PHE A 142 18.04 5.13 7.12
N THR A 143 17.83 6.06 8.05
CA THR A 143 18.40 7.42 8.01
C THR A 143 19.44 7.67 9.10
N ASN A 144 19.75 6.65 9.91
CA ASN A 144 20.83 6.72 10.90
C ASN A 144 22.20 6.84 10.23
N PRO A 145 23.12 7.65 10.80
CA PRO A 145 24.52 7.60 10.43
C PRO A 145 25.08 6.17 10.55
N GLY A 146 25.80 5.72 9.51
CA GLY A 146 26.39 4.39 9.48
C GLY A 146 25.46 3.27 9.00
N PHE A 147 24.21 3.56 8.62
CA PHE A 147 23.30 2.58 8.04
C PHE A 147 23.01 2.94 6.58
N ILE A 148 23.17 1.97 5.69
CA ILE A 148 22.78 2.04 4.28
C ILE A 148 21.89 0.83 4.03
N LEU A 149 20.64 0.90 4.49
CA LEU A 149 19.68 -0.21 4.46
C LEU A 149 18.35 0.26 3.88
N THR A 150 17.71 -0.62 3.10
CA THR A 150 16.35 -0.45 2.59
C THR A 150 15.50 -1.68 2.93
N ALA A 151 14.18 -1.49 2.99
CA ALA A 151 13.17 -2.53 3.17
C ALA A 151 12.01 -2.34 2.19
#